data_AF-A0A662DZC7-F1
#
_entry.id   AF-A0A662DZC7-F1
#
_cell.length_a   1.000
_cell.length_b   1.000
_cell.length_c   1.000
_cell.angle_alpha   90.00
_cell.angle_beta   90.00
_cell.angle_gamma   90.00
#
_symmetry.space_group_name_H-M   'P 1'
#
loop_
_entity.id
_entity.type
_entity.pdbx_description
1 polymer ?
#
loop_
_entity_poly.entity_id
_entity_poly.type
_entity_poly.pdbx_seq_one_letter_code
_entity_poly.pdbx_strand_id
1 'polypeptide(L)'
;MNTSLHVRARKVRSLVAIRSWEYRQRNHSKGVWFRLRRVLADAESVFAVSHSEVQRLEEEGYKREPVGAEIEPQKVILFVPATRLEQISEKRRLRVALDAEFFAAPNVVLRRFED
;
A
#
# COMPACT_ATOMS: atom_id res chain seq x y z
N MET A 1 17.06 14.19 -26.99
CA MET A 1 15.68 13.83 -27.41
C MET A 1 15.25 12.42 -26.95
N ASN A 2 15.56 11.99 -25.72
CA ASN A 2 15.25 10.62 -25.25
C ASN A 2 14.29 10.59 -24.04
N THR A 3 14.04 11.75 -23.42
CA THR A 3 13.27 11.87 -22.18
C THR A 3 11.76 11.73 -22.40
N SER A 4 11.22 12.26 -23.50
CA SER A 4 9.77 12.18 -23.77
C SER A 4 9.30 10.75 -24.10
N LEU A 5 10.17 9.96 -24.74
CA LEU A 5 9.93 8.52 -24.99
C LEU A 5 9.96 7.72 -23.68
N HIS A 6 10.89 8.00 -22.77
CA HIS A 6 10.94 7.36 -21.46
C HIS A 6 9.71 7.69 -20.60
N VAL A 7 9.26 8.95 -20.62
CA VAL A 7 8.05 9.39 -19.91
C VAL A 7 6.80 8.71 -20.49
N ARG A 8 6.66 8.62 -21.81
CA ARG A 8 5.53 7.90 -22.45
C ARG A 8 5.58 6.41 -22.14
N ALA A 9 6.75 5.76 -22.21
CA ALA A 9 6.90 4.35 -21.91
C ALA A 9 6.59 4.03 -20.44
N ARG A 10 6.93 4.92 -19.50
CA ARG A 10 6.55 4.78 -18.08
C ARG A 10 5.04 4.91 -17.90
N LYS A 11 4.40 5.90 -18.54
CA LYS A 11 2.95 6.12 -18.48
C LYS A 11 2.16 4.93 -19.05
N VAL A 12 2.58 4.38 -20.18
CA VAL A 12 1.97 3.20 -20.79
C VAL A 12 2.12 1.96 -19.89
N ARG A 13 3.31 1.74 -19.31
CA ARG A 13 3.52 0.62 -18.38
C ARG A 13 2.65 0.73 -17.12
N SER A 14 2.52 1.93 -16.56
CA SER A 14 1.60 2.18 -15.44
C SER A 14 0.14 1.89 -15.81
N LEU A 15 -0.31 2.34 -16.99
CA LEU A 15 -1.69 2.10 -17.45
C LEU A 15 -1.97 0.61 -17.74
N VAL A 16 -0.99 -0.12 -18.27
CA VAL A 16 -1.10 -1.56 -18.50
C VAL A 16 -1.10 -2.32 -17.17
N ALA A 17 -0.28 -1.92 -16.21
CA ALA A 17 -0.29 -2.50 -14.86
C ALA A 17 -1.66 -2.29 -14.18
N ILE A 18 -2.22 -1.08 -14.26
CA ILE A 18 -3.55 -0.76 -13.74
C ILE A 18 -4.63 -1.58 -14.45
N ARG A 19 -4.65 -1.62 -15.79
CA ARG A 19 -5.69 -2.36 -16.54
C ARG A 19 -5.60 -3.87 -16.35
N SER A 20 -4.40 -4.43 -16.34
CA SER A 20 -4.22 -5.87 -16.12
C SER A 20 -4.61 -6.26 -14.69
N TRP A 21 -4.42 -5.37 -13.73
CA TRP A 21 -4.91 -5.50 -12.37
C TRP A 21 -6.45 -5.37 -12.27
N GLU A 22 -7.06 -4.38 -12.93
CA GLU A 22 -8.52 -4.20 -12.99
C GLU A 22 -9.20 -5.41 -13.64
N TYR A 23 -8.58 -5.95 -14.70
CA TYR A 23 -9.07 -7.12 -15.43
C TYR A 23 -9.02 -8.40 -14.58
N ARG A 24 -7.93 -8.64 -13.84
CA ARG A 24 -7.82 -9.79 -12.91
C ARG A 24 -8.84 -9.72 -11.78
N GLN A 25 -9.28 -8.53 -11.40
CA GLN A 25 -10.08 -8.31 -10.20
C GLN A 25 -11.58 -8.20 -10.51
N ARG A 26 -11.98 -8.03 -11.76
CA ARG A 26 -13.38 -7.84 -12.17
C ARG A 26 -14.32 -9.00 -11.77
N ASN A 27 -13.82 -10.22 -11.66
CA ASN A 27 -14.62 -11.41 -11.31
C ASN A 27 -14.36 -11.95 -9.88
N HIS A 28 -13.37 -11.40 -9.16
CA HIS A 28 -12.94 -11.89 -7.83
C HIS A 28 -13.15 -10.90 -6.69
N SER A 29 -13.47 -9.64 -6.98
CA SER A 29 -13.23 -8.54 -6.04
C SER A 29 -14.30 -8.35 -4.95
N LYS A 30 -15.00 -9.40 -4.50
CA LYS A 30 -16.01 -9.52 -3.39
C LYS A 30 -16.02 -8.38 -2.33
N GLY A 31 -16.23 -7.12 -2.72
CA GLY A 31 -16.00 -5.93 -1.89
C GLY A 31 -14.54 -5.60 -1.51
N VAL A 32 -13.51 -6.26 -2.05
CA VAL A 32 -12.08 -6.05 -1.69
C VAL A 32 -11.67 -4.59 -1.89
N TRP A 33 -12.02 -3.99 -3.03
CA TRP A 33 -11.71 -2.58 -3.31
C TRP A 33 -12.36 -1.63 -2.32
N PHE A 34 -13.59 -1.93 -1.93
CA PHE A 34 -14.32 -1.15 -0.95
C PHE A 34 -13.68 -1.28 0.43
N ARG A 35 -13.34 -2.50 0.87
CA ARG A 35 -12.63 -2.74 2.14
C ARG A 35 -11.28 -2.03 2.17
N LEU A 36 -10.51 -2.07 1.08
CA LEU A 36 -9.22 -1.41 1.01
C LEU A 36 -9.35 0.12 1.05
N ARG A 37 -10.35 0.69 0.36
CA ARG A 37 -10.66 2.11 0.48
C ARG A 37 -11.06 2.49 1.90
N ARG A 38 -11.82 1.63 2.59
CA ARG A 38 -12.19 1.85 3.99
C ARG A 38 -10.95 1.84 4.90
N VAL A 39 -10.03 0.90 4.71
CA VAL A 39 -8.74 0.89 5.44
C VAL A 39 -7.97 2.18 5.22
N LEU A 40 -7.92 2.71 4.00
CA LEU A 40 -7.27 4.01 3.75
C LEU A 40 -8.06 5.22 4.26
N ALA A 41 -9.39 5.14 4.32
CA ALA A 41 -10.22 6.22 4.86
C ALA A 41 -9.98 6.40 6.36
N ASP A 42 -9.66 5.31 7.07
CA ASP A 42 -9.28 5.33 8.48
C ASP A 42 -7.84 5.82 8.72
N ALA A 43 -7.03 5.97 7.67
CA ALA A 43 -5.62 6.30 7.77
C ALA A 43 -5.39 7.81 7.59
N GLU A 44 -4.78 8.44 8.59
CA GLU A 44 -4.27 9.82 8.49
C GLU A 44 -3.01 9.87 7.60
N SER A 45 -2.14 8.87 7.74
CA SER A 45 -0.89 8.80 7.01
C SER A 45 -0.50 7.37 6.65
N VAL A 46 0.27 7.26 5.57
CA VAL A 46 0.71 6.00 4.97
C VAL A 46 2.22 6.03 4.76
N PHE A 47 2.90 4.95 5.11
CA PHE A 47 4.33 4.81 4.94
C PHE A 47 4.68 3.45 4.34
N ALA A 48 5.57 3.43 3.35
CA ALA A 48 6.25 2.22 2.92
C ALA A 48 7.40 1.91 3.87
N VAL A 49 7.55 0.63 4.24
CA VAL A 49 8.62 0.16 5.12
C VAL A 49 9.30 -1.09 4.56
N SER A 50 10.45 -1.46 5.13
CA SER A 50 11.15 -2.69 4.77
C SER A 50 10.39 -3.93 5.27
N HIS A 51 10.71 -5.09 4.71
CA HIS A 51 10.14 -6.36 5.18
C HIS A 51 10.59 -6.72 6.60
N SER A 52 11.83 -6.38 6.97
CA SER A 52 12.35 -6.62 8.31
C SER A 52 11.66 -5.75 9.38
N GLU A 53 11.20 -4.56 9.02
CA GLU A 53 10.36 -3.75 9.94
C GLU A 53 8.99 -4.38 10.14
N VAL A 54 8.36 -4.90 9.08
CA VAL A 54 7.09 -5.63 9.20
C VAL A 54 7.22 -6.81 10.15
N GLN A 55 8.25 -7.64 9.99
CA GLN A 55 8.46 -8.80 10.87
C GLN A 55 8.56 -8.39 12.34
N ARG A 56 9.33 -7.33 12.64
CA ARG A 56 9.44 -6.79 14.01
C ARG A 56 8.10 -6.30 14.54
N LEU A 57 7.33 -5.57 13.73
CA LEU A 57 6.00 -5.11 14.15
C LEU A 57 5.04 -6.29 14.41
N GLU A 58 5.13 -7.36 13.63
CA GLU A 58 4.32 -8.56 13.89
C GLU A 58 4.73 -9.29 15.17
N GLU A 59 6.03 -9.37 15.45
CA GLU A 59 6.57 -9.90 16.71
C GLU A 59 6.14 -9.05 17.92
N GLU A 60 6.03 -7.73 17.73
CA GLU A 60 5.47 -6.79 18.70
C GLU A 60 3.94 -6.91 18.87
N GLY A 61 3.27 -7.71 18.02
CA GLY A 61 1.84 -8.02 18.12
C GLY A 61 0.92 -7.20 17.20
N TYR A 62 1.46 -6.38 16.30
CA TYR A 62 0.66 -5.64 15.31
C TYR A 62 0.06 -6.60 14.28
N LYS A 63 -1.24 -6.43 14.00
CA LYS A 63 -2.00 -7.34 13.15
C LYS A 63 -2.11 -6.85 11.72
N ARG A 64 -1.95 -7.77 10.77
CA ARG A 64 -2.20 -7.52 9.35
C ARG A 64 -3.68 -7.25 9.08
N GLU A 65 -3.94 -6.21 8.30
CA GLU A 65 -5.26 -5.99 7.73
C GLU A 65 -5.56 -7.09 6.70
N PRO A 66 -6.65 -7.87 6.86
CA PRO A 66 -6.93 -9.05 6.03
C PRO A 66 -7.01 -8.74 4.53
N VAL A 67 -7.50 -7.54 4.19
CA VAL A 67 -7.68 -7.10 2.81
C VAL A 67 -6.38 -7.06 2.01
N GLY A 68 -5.22 -6.94 2.68
CA GLY A 68 -3.91 -6.99 2.03
C GLY A 68 -3.58 -8.36 1.41
N ALA A 69 -4.10 -9.45 1.98
CA ALA A 69 -3.94 -10.80 1.43
C ALA A 69 -4.94 -11.11 0.29
N GLU A 70 -5.98 -10.29 0.13
CA GLU A 70 -7.04 -10.47 -0.88
C GLU A 70 -6.73 -9.79 -2.23
N ILE A 71 -5.63 -9.04 -2.31
CA ILE A 71 -5.20 -8.33 -3.52
C ILE A 71 -3.95 -8.95 -4.13
N GLU A 72 -3.75 -8.75 -5.44
CA GLU A 72 -2.58 -9.24 -6.18
C GLU A 72 -1.83 -8.06 -6.81
N PRO A 73 -0.52 -7.86 -6.53
CA PRO A 73 0.28 -8.61 -5.58
C PRO A 73 -0.19 -8.42 -4.14
N GLN A 74 -0.06 -9.47 -3.32
CA GLN A 74 -0.38 -9.41 -1.90
C GLN A 74 0.43 -8.32 -1.20
N LYS A 75 -0.21 -7.67 -0.23
CA LYS A 75 0.39 -6.57 0.53
C LYS A 75 0.25 -6.82 2.02
N VAL A 76 1.28 -6.43 2.76
CA VAL A 76 1.18 -6.31 4.20
C VAL A 76 0.76 -4.89 4.53
N ILE A 77 -0.33 -4.77 5.29
CA ILE A 77 -0.88 -3.50 5.75
C ILE A 77 -1.05 -3.61 7.26
N LEU A 78 -0.43 -2.71 8.01
CA LEU A 78 -0.47 -2.67 9.49
C LEU A 78 -0.92 -1.28 9.94
N PHE A 79 -1.76 -1.19 10.97
CA PHE A 79 -1.94 0.05 11.73
C PHE A 79 -0.97 0.08 12.91
N VAL A 80 -0.26 1.19 13.05
CA VAL A 80 0.76 1.39 14.10
C VAL A 80 0.60 2.80 14.70
N PRO A 81 0.62 2.94 16.04
CA PRO A 81 0.54 4.24 16.71
C PRO A 81 1.65 5.20 16.29
N ALA A 82 1.38 6.50 16.42
CA ALA A 82 2.33 7.56 16.06
C ALA A 82 3.70 7.39 16.73
N THR A 83 3.69 7.07 18.03
CA THR A 83 4.89 6.89 18.86
C THR A 83 5.79 5.79 18.31
N ARG A 84 5.22 4.67 17.86
CA ARG A 84 5.99 3.56 17.29
C ARG A 84 6.42 3.84 15.85
N LEU A 85 5.59 4.54 15.08
CA LEU A 85 5.93 5.00 13.73
C LEU A 85 7.16 5.90 13.73
N GLU A 86 7.29 6.81 14.69
CA GLU A 86 8.43 7.72 14.83
C GLU A 86 9.76 6.97 14.94
N GLN A 87 9.76 5.83 15.64
CA GLN A 87 10.94 4.98 15.85
C GLN A 87 11.41 4.23 14.59
N ILE A 88 10.57 4.15 13.55
CA ILE A 88 10.96 3.55 12.27
C ILE A 88 11.86 4.51 11.51
N SER A 89 13.14 4.17 11.38
CA SER A 89 14.14 5.03 10.73
C SER A 89 13.97 5.09 9.20
N GLU A 90 13.73 3.95 8.55
CA GLU A 90 13.69 3.83 7.08
C GLU A 90 12.26 3.79 6.51
N LYS A 91 11.37 4.65 7.01
CA LYS A 91 10.01 4.80 6.47
C LYS A 91 9.96 5.83 5.35
N ARG A 92 9.28 5.51 4.25
CA ARG A 92 9.02 6.45 3.15
C ARG A 92 7.54 6.82 3.13
N ARG A 93 7.23 8.11 3.31
CA ARG A 93 5.85 8.60 3.26
C ARG A 93 5.25 8.39 1.87
N LEU A 94 4.02 7.88 1.84
CA LEU A 94 3.19 7.74 0.65
C LEU A 94 2.00 8.69 0.73
N ARG A 95 1.37 8.92 -0.41
CA ARG A 95 0.05 9.56 -0.43
C ARG A 95 -0.99 8.58 0.11
N VAL A 96 -1.95 9.08 0.89
CA VAL A 96 -3.15 8.33 1.31
C VAL A 96 -4.09 8.17 0.11
N ALA A 97 -3.74 7.27 -0.82
CA ALA A 97 -4.51 7.03 -2.03
C ALA A 97 -4.22 5.62 -2.59
N LEU A 98 -5.18 5.07 -3.33
CA LEU A 98 -4.96 3.87 -4.16
C LEU A 98 -4.25 4.25 -5.46
N ASP A 99 -2.99 4.63 -5.36
CA ASP A 99 -2.16 5.02 -6.50
C ASP A 99 -1.03 4.02 -6.79
N ALA A 100 -0.28 4.30 -7.85
CA ALA A 100 0.81 3.43 -8.29
C ALA A 100 1.90 3.25 -7.22
N GLU A 101 2.15 4.24 -6.37
CA GLU A 101 3.15 4.13 -5.31
C GLU A 101 2.68 3.22 -4.18
N PHE A 102 1.41 3.35 -3.78
CA PHE A 102 0.78 2.45 -2.82
C PHE A 102 0.84 1.01 -3.32
N PHE A 103 0.45 0.76 -4.57
CA PHE A 103 0.47 -0.60 -5.13
C PHE A 103 1.89 -1.14 -5.33
N ALA A 104 2.88 -0.29 -5.59
CA ALA A 104 4.28 -0.69 -5.71
C ALA A 104 4.94 -1.05 -4.37
N ALA A 105 4.46 -0.53 -3.23
CA ALA A 105 5.04 -0.78 -1.91
C ALA A 105 4.47 -2.05 -1.26
N PRO A 106 5.15 -3.21 -1.23
CA PRO A 106 4.57 -4.46 -0.74
C PRO A 106 4.19 -4.42 0.75
N ASN A 107 4.89 -3.59 1.53
CA ASN A 107 4.73 -3.45 2.97
C ASN A 107 4.37 -2.00 3.29
N VAL A 108 3.24 -1.81 3.96
CA VAL A 108 2.69 -0.50 4.26
C VAL A 108 2.26 -0.43 5.72
N VAL A 109 2.64 0.66 6.39
CA VAL A 109 2.18 0.99 7.74
C VAL A 109 1.29 2.23 7.67
N LEU A 110 0.19 2.21 8.40
CA LEU A 110 -0.83 3.24 8.47
C LEU A 110 -0.91 3.79 9.89
N ARG A 111 -1.19 5.09 10.01
CA ARG A 111 -1.56 5.75 11.28
C ARG A 111 -3.03 6.14 11.23
N ARG A 112 -3.80 5.97 12.31
CA ARG A 112 -5.17 6.50 12.38
C ARG A 112 -5.20 7.98 12.72
N PHE A 113 -6.32 8.66 12.46
CA PHE A 113 -6.53 10.05 12.84
C PHE A 113 -6.60 10.29 14.36
N GLU A 114 -6.99 9.28 15.14
CA GLU A 114 -7.29 9.39 16.58
C GLU A 114 -6.36 8.52 17.47
N ASP A 115 -5.19 8.12 16.94
CA ASP A 115 -4.14 7.43 17.71
C ASP A 115 -3.21 8.40 18.46
#